data_AF-A0A0B1T8A1-F1
#
_entry.id   AF-A0A0B1T8A1-F1
#
_cell.length_a   1.000
_cell.length_b   1.000
_cell.length_c   1.000
_cell.angle_alpha   90.00
_cell.angle_beta   90.00
_cell.angle_gamma   90.00
#
_symmetry.space_group_name_H-M   'P 1'
#
loop_
_entity.id
_entity.type
_entity.pdbx_description
1 polymer ?
#
loop_
_entity_poly.entity_id
_entity_poly.type
_entity_poly.pdbx_seq_one_letter_code
_entity_poly.pdbx_strand_id
1 'polypeptide(L)'
;MGHMALFADPDFAQFSQEIGLASLGASDEDLKKLATLYFFSIEFGLCYDGPADTSDKKDNSAPAIKYKIYGAGLLSSAGELQHAVEGSPTILRFDPDRVVEQECLVITFQNAYFYTRNFEEAMQKLRMFTSSMNRPFVVRYNPYTESVEILNNKRALMLTVNSLRSDINLLTGALHYIL
;
A
#
# COMPACT_ATOMS: atom_id res chain seq x y z
N MET A 1 -16.58 -7.15 9.97
CA MET A 1 -15.57 -8.05 9.36
C MET A 1 -14.88 -7.25 8.27
N GLY A 2 -13.66 -6.74 8.50
CA GLY A 2 -12.97 -5.87 7.55
C GLY A 2 -11.54 -6.33 7.29
N HIS A 3 -10.63 -6.02 8.22
CA HIS A 3 -9.19 -6.25 8.02
C HIS A 3 -8.74 -7.70 7.86
N MET A 4 -9.26 -8.63 8.67
CA MET A 4 -8.68 -9.98 8.80
C MET A 4 -8.62 -10.76 7.48
N ALA A 5 -9.60 -10.57 6.59
CA ALA A 5 -9.65 -11.30 5.32
C ALA A 5 -8.51 -10.91 4.37
N LEU A 6 -8.08 -9.64 4.41
CA LEU A 6 -7.05 -9.13 3.49
C LEU A 6 -5.64 -9.39 3.99
N PHE A 7 -5.44 -9.55 5.29
CA PHE A 7 -4.15 -9.97 5.83
C PHE A 7 -3.79 -11.42 5.46
N ALA A 8 -4.71 -12.20 4.89
CA ALA A 8 -4.41 -13.47 4.27
C ALA A 8 -3.77 -13.34 2.88
N ASP A 9 -3.85 -12.17 2.25
CA ASP A 9 -3.16 -11.84 1.00
C ASP A 9 -1.75 -11.32 1.31
N PRO A 10 -0.69 -11.94 0.76
CA PRO A 10 0.69 -11.59 1.09
C PRO A 10 1.08 -10.18 0.59
N ASP A 11 0.54 -9.73 -0.54
CA ASP A 11 0.87 -8.42 -1.10
C ASP A 11 0.23 -7.31 -0.26
N PHE A 12 -1.02 -7.52 0.19
CA PHE A 12 -1.68 -6.62 1.13
C PHE A 12 -0.99 -6.57 2.50
N ALA A 13 -0.57 -7.73 3.02
CA ALA A 13 0.17 -7.82 4.27
C ALA A 13 1.52 -7.08 4.17
N GLN A 14 2.25 -7.24 3.06
CA GLN A 14 3.49 -6.53 2.81
C GLN A 14 3.27 -5.02 2.67
N PHE A 15 2.23 -4.59 1.95
CA PHE A 15 1.87 -3.17 1.81
C PHE A 15 1.57 -2.54 3.19
N SER A 16 0.81 -3.24 4.03
CA SER A 16 0.50 -2.79 5.39
C SER A 16 1.76 -2.70 6.26
N GLN A 17 2.66 -3.67 6.15
CA GLN A 17 3.94 -3.66 6.85
C GLN A 17 4.84 -2.49 6.40
N GLU A 18 4.86 -2.16 5.11
CA GLU A 18 5.66 -1.07 4.56
C GLU A 18 5.27 0.29 5.17
N ILE A 19 3.96 0.55 5.33
CA ILE A 19 3.47 1.76 6.03
C ILE A 19 3.96 1.77 7.49
N GLY A 20 3.84 0.63 8.18
CA GLY A 20 4.30 0.49 9.56
C GLY A 20 5.81 0.74 9.71
N LEU A 21 6.63 0.15 8.85
CA LEU A 21 8.08 0.35 8.85
C LEU A 21 8.48 1.78 8.48
N ALA A 22 7.75 2.43 7.59
CA ALA A 22 7.98 3.83 7.23
C ALA A 22 7.73 4.79 8.40
N SER A 23 6.78 4.46 9.28
CA SER A 23 6.47 5.28 10.47
C SER A 23 7.60 5.34 11.50
N LEU A 24 8.50 4.35 11.50
CA LEU A 24 9.58 4.26 12.47
C LEU A 24 10.63 5.35 12.22
N GLY A 25 10.72 6.29 13.18
CA GLY A 25 11.61 7.45 13.11
C GLY A 25 11.12 8.56 12.19
N ALA A 26 9.86 8.52 11.75
CA ALA A 26 9.23 9.61 11.00
C ALA A 26 8.92 10.80 11.91
N SER A 27 8.88 12.00 11.32
CA SER A 27 8.40 13.21 12.00
C SER A 27 6.88 13.13 12.26
N ASP A 28 6.34 13.93 13.18
CA ASP A 28 4.88 13.99 13.40
C ASP A 28 4.11 14.41 12.14
N GLU A 29 4.72 15.24 11.29
CA GLU A 29 4.15 15.63 10.01
C GLU A 29 4.07 14.45 9.03
N ASP A 30 5.17 13.70 8.89
CA ASP A 30 5.21 12.52 8.03
C ASP A 30 4.34 11.38 8.58
N LEU A 31 4.21 11.26 9.91
CA LEU A 31 3.31 10.30 10.55
C LEU A 31 1.85 10.59 10.22
N LYS A 32 1.45 11.87 10.18
CA LYS A 32 0.11 12.26 9.71
C LYS A 32 -0.10 11.90 8.25
N LYS A 33 0.88 12.16 7.38
CA LYS A 33 0.84 11.75 5.96
C LYS A 33 0.68 10.24 5.82
N LEU A 34 1.46 9.45 6.57
CA LEU A 34 1.35 7.99 6.60
C LEU A 34 -0.01 7.52 7.11
N ALA A 35 -0.58 8.18 8.11
CA ALA A 35 -1.92 7.87 8.61
C ALA A 35 -3.00 8.15 7.54
N THR A 36 -2.88 9.25 6.78
CA THR A 36 -3.76 9.55 5.64
C THR A 36 -3.62 8.50 4.54
N LEU A 37 -2.40 8.06 4.23
CA LEU A 37 -2.17 6.98 3.27
C LEU A 37 -2.80 5.67 3.73
N TYR A 38 -2.65 5.30 5.00
CA TYR A 38 -3.30 4.14 5.60
C TYR A 38 -4.83 4.24 5.45
N PHE A 39 -5.39 5.40 5.79
CA PHE A 39 -6.83 5.64 5.75
C PHE A 39 -7.40 5.49 4.32
N PHE A 40 -6.81 6.13 3.33
CA PHE A 40 -7.32 6.07 1.95
C PHE A 40 -6.88 4.84 1.15
N SER A 41 -6.13 3.92 1.77
CA SER A 41 -5.81 2.61 1.19
C SER A 41 -6.43 1.49 2.01
N ILE A 42 -5.87 1.16 3.17
CA ILE A 42 -6.29 0.02 4.00
C ILE A 42 -7.72 0.17 4.53
N GLU A 43 -8.18 1.38 4.84
CA GLU A 43 -9.55 1.58 5.36
C GLU A 43 -10.58 1.84 4.26
N PHE A 44 -10.26 2.68 3.27
CA PHE A 44 -11.22 3.15 2.25
C PHE A 44 -10.74 2.94 0.80
N GLY A 45 -9.81 2.02 0.58
CA GLY A 45 -9.25 1.76 -0.74
C GLY A 45 -10.10 0.89 -1.66
N LEU A 46 -9.96 1.15 -2.96
CA LEU A 46 -10.61 0.43 -4.04
C LEU A 46 -9.57 -0.29 -4.91
N CYS A 47 -9.95 -1.40 -5.52
CA CYS A 47 -9.15 -2.10 -6.52
C CYS A 47 -9.83 -1.97 -7.89
N TYR A 48 -9.06 -1.80 -8.94
CA TYR A 48 -9.58 -1.75 -10.30
C TYR A 48 -9.48 -3.11 -11.00
N ASP A 49 -10.64 -3.66 -11.39
CA ASP A 49 -10.77 -4.99 -12.03
C ASP A 49 -11.07 -4.88 -13.54
N GLY A 50 -10.67 -3.77 -14.17
CA GLY A 50 -10.89 -3.53 -15.60
C GLY A 50 -9.61 -3.66 -16.45
N PRO A 51 -9.75 -3.67 -17.79
CA PRO A 51 -8.60 -3.73 -18.69
C PRO A 51 -7.65 -2.53 -18.49
N ALA A 52 -6.35 -2.81 -18.54
CA ALA A 52 -5.25 -1.90 -18.18
C ALA A 52 -5.13 -0.63 -19.05
N ASP A 53 -5.80 -0.61 -20.20
CA ASP A 53 -5.74 0.47 -21.18
C ASP A 53 -7.13 1.09 -21.40
N THR A 54 -7.53 1.91 -20.43
CA THR A 54 -8.60 2.91 -20.58
C THR A 54 -7.97 4.27 -20.34
N SER A 55 -6.96 4.58 -21.16
CA SER A 55 -6.63 5.96 -21.48
C SER A 55 -7.86 6.57 -22.17
N ASP A 56 -8.49 7.56 -21.53
CA ASP A 56 -9.33 8.58 -22.16
C ASP A 56 -10.39 8.13 -23.19
N LYS A 57 -11.28 7.19 -22.85
CA LYS A 57 -12.53 7.02 -23.60
C LYS A 57 -13.68 7.79 -22.96
N LYS A 58 -13.79 9.07 -23.32
CA LYS A 58 -15.02 9.88 -23.28
C LYS A 58 -16.00 9.42 -24.37
N ASP A 59 -16.50 8.19 -24.27
CA ASP A 59 -17.67 7.78 -25.06
C ASP A 59 -18.80 7.42 -24.10
N ASN A 60 -19.96 8.04 -24.30
CA ASN A 60 -21.16 8.00 -23.45
C ASN A 60 -21.91 6.65 -23.49
N SER A 61 -21.17 5.56 -23.65
CA SER A 61 -21.65 4.17 -23.57
C SER A 61 -20.57 3.28 -22.94
N ALA A 62 -19.97 3.78 -21.85
CA ALA A 62 -18.85 3.14 -21.18
C ALA A 62 -19.23 1.74 -20.62
N PRO A 63 -18.42 0.70 -20.85
CA PRO A 63 -18.56 -0.55 -20.13
C PRO A 63 -18.43 -0.26 -18.63
N ALA A 64 -19.28 -0.87 -17.80
CA ALA A 64 -19.33 -0.63 -16.37
C ALA A 64 -17.93 -0.75 -15.74
N ILE A 65 -17.35 0.38 -15.35
CA ILE A 65 -16.04 0.45 -14.68
C ILE A 65 -16.18 -0.35 -13.38
N LYS A 66 -15.56 -1.52 -13.33
CA LYS A 66 -15.72 -2.44 -12.20
C LYS A 66 -14.63 -2.18 -11.16
N TYR A 67 -14.93 -1.31 -10.21
CA TYR A 67 -14.15 -1.20 -8.99
C TYR A 67 -14.56 -2.32 -8.03
N LYS A 68 -13.57 -3.03 -7.52
CA LYS A 68 -13.68 -3.92 -6.36
C LYS A 68 -13.28 -3.14 -5.10
N ILE A 69 -13.69 -3.64 -3.94
CA ILE A 69 -13.47 -2.97 -2.67
C ILE A 69 -12.56 -3.85 -1.82
N TYR A 70 -11.53 -3.22 -1.24
CA TYR A 70 -10.68 -3.85 -0.25
C TYR A 70 -10.56 -3.01 1.03
N GLY A 71 -10.99 -1.75 1.05
CA GLY A 71 -10.97 -0.96 2.28
C GLY A 71 -11.73 -1.65 3.41
N ALA A 72 -11.10 -1.85 4.56
CA ALA A 72 -11.71 -2.51 5.71
C ALA A 72 -12.91 -1.72 6.28
N GLY A 73 -12.82 -0.40 6.31
CA GLY A 73 -13.92 0.51 6.63
C GLY A 73 -15.11 0.30 5.69
N LEU A 74 -14.85 0.25 4.38
CA LEU A 74 -15.89 -0.05 3.37
C LEU A 74 -16.50 -1.44 3.54
N LEU A 75 -15.68 -2.47 3.77
CA LEU A 75 -16.15 -3.85 3.95
C LEU A 75 -16.95 -4.05 5.24
N SER A 76 -16.80 -3.14 6.22
CA SER A 76 -17.49 -3.21 7.51
C SER A 76 -18.72 -2.32 7.62
N SER A 77 -18.92 -1.37 6.68
CA SER A 77 -20.01 -0.39 6.68
C SER A 77 -20.86 -0.51 5.43
N ALA A 78 -22.05 -1.09 5.55
CA ALA A 78 -22.98 -1.27 4.43
C ALA A 78 -23.41 0.08 3.80
N GLY A 79 -23.61 1.12 4.62
CA GLY A 79 -24.00 2.44 4.14
C GLY A 79 -22.88 3.14 3.37
N GLU A 80 -21.65 3.07 3.86
CA GLU A 80 -20.52 3.68 3.18
C GLU A 80 -20.08 2.89 1.94
N LEU A 81 -20.24 1.56 1.97
CA LEU A 81 -20.12 0.69 0.81
C LEU A 81 -21.09 1.12 -0.30
N GLN A 82 -22.37 1.32 0.03
CA GLN A 82 -23.36 1.77 -0.93
C GLN A 82 -23.03 3.17 -1.46
N HIS A 83 -22.61 4.09 -0.60
CA HIS A 83 -22.17 5.43 -1.01
C HIS A 83 -20.96 5.36 -1.96
N ALA A 84 -19.98 4.51 -1.67
CA ALA A 84 -18.79 4.35 -2.49
C ALA A 84 -19.09 3.84 -3.91
N VAL A 85 -20.15 3.03 -4.08
CA VAL A 85 -20.52 2.38 -5.35
C VAL A 85 -21.60 3.17 -6.11
N GLU A 86 -22.62 3.67 -5.42
CA GLU A 86 -23.83 4.26 -6.01
C GLU A 86 -23.88 5.79 -5.83
N GLY A 87 -23.26 6.32 -4.77
CA GLY A 87 -23.30 7.74 -4.39
C GLY A 87 -22.54 8.68 -5.33
N SER A 88 -22.00 8.17 -6.44
CA SER A 88 -21.18 8.89 -7.41
C SER A 88 -20.03 9.70 -6.76
N PRO A 89 -19.24 9.11 -5.85
CA PRO A 89 -18.15 9.81 -5.21
C PRO A 89 -17.00 10.07 -6.20
N THR A 90 -16.08 10.95 -5.84
CA THR A 90 -14.90 11.20 -6.66
C THR A 90 -13.91 10.05 -6.53
N ILE A 91 -13.78 9.20 -7.57
CA ILE A 91 -12.84 8.07 -7.57
C ILE A 91 -11.58 8.45 -8.34
N LEU A 92 -10.42 8.34 -7.70
CA LEU A 92 -9.13 8.78 -8.22
C LEU A 92 -8.10 7.65 -8.18
N ARG A 93 -7.09 7.68 -9.03
CA ARG A 93 -5.99 6.72 -8.94
C ARG A 93 -5.17 7.01 -7.69
N PHE A 94 -4.78 5.96 -6.97
CA PHE A 94 -3.91 6.07 -5.81
C PHE A 94 -2.56 6.69 -6.21
N ASP A 95 -2.27 7.82 -5.59
CA ASP A 95 -1.03 8.57 -5.74
C ASP A 95 -0.70 9.19 -4.37
N PRO A 96 0.37 8.74 -3.70
CA PRO A 96 0.65 9.16 -2.33
C PRO A 96 0.69 10.68 -2.15
N ASP A 97 1.29 11.41 -3.08
CA ASP A 97 1.40 12.87 -3.00
C ASP A 97 0.04 13.57 -3.01
N ARG A 98 -0.94 13.00 -3.72
CA ARG A 98 -2.32 13.51 -3.75
C ARG A 98 -3.16 13.02 -2.58
N VAL A 99 -2.94 11.78 -2.15
CA VAL A 99 -3.71 11.17 -1.06
C VAL A 99 -3.45 11.92 0.24
N VAL A 100 -2.21 12.32 0.52
CA VAL A 100 -1.87 13.00 1.78
C VAL A 100 -2.48 14.39 1.94
N GLU A 101 -2.92 15.00 0.84
CA GLU A 101 -3.65 16.27 0.83
C GLU A 101 -5.15 16.10 1.12
N GLN A 102 -5.66 14.86 1.07
CA GLN A 102 -7.07 14.58 1.26
C GLN A 102 -7.47 14.60 2.74
N GLU A 103 -8.57 15.29 3.05
CA GLU A 103 -9.15 15.30 4.39
C GLU A 103 -9.82 13.96 4.73
N CYS A 104 -9.43 13.37 5.87
CA CYS A 104 -10.05 12.17 6.42
C CYS A 104 -11.33 12.51 7.19
N LEU A 105 -12.49 12.12 6.66
CA LEU A 105 -13.77 12.38 7.31
C LEU A 105 -14.13 11.22 8.24
N VAL A 106 -14.23 11.48 9.55
CA VAL A 106 -14.49 10.41 10.54
C VAL A 106 -15.99 10.25 10.85
N ILE A 107 -16.78 11.30 10.62
CA ILE A 107 -18.20 11.38 11.03
C ILE A 107 -19.14 11.16 9.85
N THR A 108 -18.70 11.54 8.64
CA THR A 108 -19.47 11.47 7.40
C THR A 108 -18.76 10.56 6.40
N PHE A 109 -19.48 10.13 5.37
CA PHE A 109 -18.88 9.35 4.28
C PHE A 109 -17.78 10.14 3.55
N GLN A 110 -16.81 9.43 3.00
CA GLN A 110 -15.73 10.07 2.26
C GLN A 110 -16.22 10.77 0.99
N ASN A 111 -15.63 11.92 0.69
CA ASN A 111 -15.87 12.67 -0.54
C ASN A 111 -15.11 12.09 -1.75
N ALA A 112 -13.98 11.44 -1.48
CA ALA A 112 -13.11 10.84 -2.47
C ALA A 112 -12.61 9.47 -2.02
N TYR A 113 -12.45 8.58 -3.00
CA TYR A 113 -11.89 7.25 -2.82
C TYR A 113 -10.74 7.05 -3.81
N PHE A 114 -9.76 6.22 -3.43
CA PHE A 114 -8.58 5.99 -4.24
C PHE A 114 -8.49 4.53 -4.66
N TYR A 115 -8.27 4.31 -5.95
CA TYR A 115 -8.14 2.97 -6.51
C TYR A 115 -6.69 2.61 -6.87
N THR A 116 -6.32 1.35 -6.63
CA THR A 116 -5.06 0.74 -7.07
C THR A 116 -5.36 -0.31 -8.15
N ARG A 117 -4.44 -0.54 -9.09
CA ARG A 117 -4.56 -1.64 -10.07
C ARG A 117 -4.17 -2.98 -9.46
N ASN A 118 -3.10 -2.96 -8.67
CA ASN A 118 -2.60 -4.06 -7.88
C ASN A 118 -1.81 -3.48 -6.69
N PHE A 119 -1.51 -4.32 -5.70
CA PHE A 119 -0.75 -3.91 -4.51
C PHE A 119 0.73 -3.67 -4.81
N GLU A 120 1.29 -4.29 -5.86
CA GLU A 120 2.66 -4.04 -6.29
C GLU A 120 2.88 -2.57 -6.71
N GLU A 121 2.00 -2.01 -7.55
CA GLU A 121 2.04 -0.59 -7.95
C GLU A 121 1.89 0.32 -6.74
N ALA A 122 0.95 -0.01 -5.84
CA ALA A 122 0.71 0.77 -4.62
C ALA A 122 1.95 0.78 -3.72
N MET A 123 2.60 -0.38 -3.55
CA MET A 123 3.82 -0.54 -2.79
C MET A 123 4.99 0.22 -3.41
N GLN A 124 5.15 0.18 -4.73
CA GLN A 124 6.20 0.95 -5.43
C GLN A 124 6.02 2.45 -5.21
N LYS A 125 4.79 2.96 -5.36
CA LYS A 125 4.46 4.36 -5.09
C LYS A 125 4.73 4.75 -3.64
N LEU A 126 4.32 3.91 -2.70
CA LEU A 126 4.59 4.12 -1.27
C LEU A 126 6.09 4.19 -0.97
N ARG A 127 6.91 3.31 -1.57
CA ARG A 127 8.37 3.33 -1.41
C ARG A 127 9.00 4.59 -1.96
N MET A 128 8.56 5.06 -3.13
CA MET A 128 9.03 6.33 -3.69
C MET A 128 8.69 7.50 -2.76
N PHE A 129 7.45 7.55 -2.27
CA PHE A 129 6.99 8.58 -1.33
C PHE A 129 7.76 8.56 0.00
N THR A 130 7.95 7.39 0.59
CA THR A 130 8.65 7.26 1.89
C THR A 130 10.15 7.50 1.79
N SER A 131 10.73 7.40 0.58
CA SER A 131 12.14 7.74 0.33
C SER A 131 12.42 9.25 0.40
N SER A 132 11.41 10.10 0.23
CA SER A 132 11.54 11.56 0.37
C SER A 132 11.29 12.05 1.81
N MET A 133 10.84 11.18 2.72
CA MET A 133 10.59 11.52 4.12
C MET A 133 11.87 11.80 4.88
N ASN A 134 11.78 12.68 5.88
CA ASN A 134 12.90 12.98 6.75
C ASN A 134 13.04 11.89 7.84
N ARG A 135 13.89 10.91 7.59
CA ARG A 135 14.15 9.80 8.51
C ARG A 135 15.65 9.68 8.82
N PRO A 136 16.05 9.60 10.11
CA PRO A 136 17.46 9.55 10.48
C PRO A 136 18.15 8.20 10.18
N PHE A 137 17.38 7.17 9.84
CA PHE A 137 17.89 5.83 9.54
C PHE A 137 16.90 5.04 8.68
N VAL A 138 17.42 4.01 8.01
CA VAL A 138 16.63 3.00 7.31
C VAL A 138 16.47 1.79 8.22
N VAL A 139 15.29 1.18 8.20
CA VAL A 139 14.97 -0.02 8.99
C VAL A 139 14.69 -1.22 8.09
N ARG A 140 14.91 -2.41 8.62
CA ARG A 140 14.56 -3.69 8.00
C ARG A 140 13.87 -4.56 9.03
N TYR A 141 12.80 -5.24 8.64
CA TYR A 141 12.19 -6.27 9.49
C TYR A 141 12.96 -7.58 9.35
N ASN A 142 13.30 -8.20 10.49
CA ASN A 142 13.85 -9.54 10.56
C ASN A 142 12.76 -10.53 10.98
N PRO A 143 12.25 -11.37 10.06
CA PRO A 143 11.16 -12.30 10.35
C PRO A 143 11.57 -13.47 11.26
N TYR A 144 12.86 -13.79 11.38
CA TYR A 144 13.33 -14.91 12.21
C TYR A 144 13.38 -14.54 13.70
N THR A 145 13.59 -13.27 14.01
CA THR A 145 13.67 -12.76 15.39
C THR A 145 12.51 -11.83 15.73
N GLU A 146 11.57 -11.64 14.81
CA GLU A 146 10.43 -10.73 14.93
C GLU A 146 10.85 -9.32 15.41
N SER A 147 11.98 -8.82 14.89
CA SER A 147 12.59 -7.58 15.34
C SER A 147 12.84 -6.59 14.20
N VAL A 148 12.98 -5.32 14.55
CA VAL A 148 13.35 -4.26 13.60
C VAL A 148 14.83 -3.95 13.72
N GLU A 149 15.56 -4.17 12.63
CA GLU A 149 16.98 -3.87 12.51
C GLU A 149 17.20 -2.48 11.93
N ILE A 150 18.03 -1.67 12.58
CA ILE A 150 18.41 -0.34 12.09
C ILE A 150 19.67 -0.47 11.23
N LEU A 151 19.58 -0.07 9.97
CA LEU A 151 20.68 -0.10 9.00
C LEU A 151 21.52 1.19 9.07
N ASN A 152 22.12 1.46 10.23
CA ASN A 152 22.87 2.71 10.50
C ASN A 152 24.40 2.55 10.62
N ASN A 153 24.93 1.33 10.45
CA ASN A 153 26.35 1.07 10.61
C ASN A 153 26.87 -0.03 9.67
N LYS A 154 28.18 -0.04 9.46
CA LYS A 154 28.87 -0.98 8.55
C LYS A 154 28.57 -2.44 8.90
N ARG A 155 28.49 -2.80 10.19
CA ARG A 155 28.23 -4.18 10.62
C ARG A 155 26.83 -4.63 10.22
N ALA A 156 25.80 -3.83 10.50
CA ALA A 156 24.41 -4.12 10.14
C ALA A 156 24.24 -4.26 8.62
N LEU A 157 24.86 -3.35 7.85
CA LEU A 157 24.86 -3.42 6.38
C LEU A 157 25.55 -4.69 5.87
N MET A 158 26.75 -5.02 6.37
CA MET A 158 27.48 -6.22 5.95
C MET A 158 26.73 -7.52 6.27
N LEU A 159 26.08 -7.60 7.43
CA LEU A 159 25.23 -8.75 7.78
C LEU A 159 24.05 -8.89 6.81
N THR A 160 23.39 -7.79 6.48
CA THR A 160 22.30 -7.77 5.50
C THR A 160 22.76 -8.18 4.11
N VAL A 161 23.88 -7.64 3.62
CA VAL A 161 24.45 -8.00 2.31
C VAL A 161 24.83 -9.47 2.24
N ASN A 162 25.42 -10.03 3.31
CA ASN A 162 25.78 -11.45 3.36
C ASN A 162 24.54 -12.36 3.33
N SER A 163 23.47 -11.98 4.04
CA SER A 163 22.17 -12.67 3.98
C SER A 163 21.61 -12.66 2.56
N LEU A 164 21.53 -11.50 1.91
CA LEU A 164 21.04 -11.39 0.53
C LEU A 164 21.89 -12.20 -0.45
N ARG A 165 23.22 -12.21 -0.28
CA ARG A 165 24.11 -13.05 -1.09
C ARG A 165 23.80 -14.55 -0.92
N SER A 166 23.52 -14.99 0.30
CA SER A 166 23.11 -16.38 0.56
C SER A 166 21.82 -16.73 -0.18
N ASP A 167 20.83 -15.84 -0.16
CA ASP A 167 19.55 -16.04 -0.85
C ASP A 167 19.74 -16.12 -2.37
N ILE A 168 20.56 -15.22 -2.94
CA ILE A 168 20.91 -15.24 -4.38
C ILE A 168 21.64 -16.53 -4.76
N ASN A 169 22.54 -17.03 -3.91
CA ASN A 169 23.23 -18.30 -4.16
C ASN A 169 22.26 -19.49 -4.15
N LEU A 170 21.27 -19.48 -3.24
CA LEU A 170 20.23 -20.50 -3.19
C LEU A 170 19.38 -20.49 -4.47
N LEU A 171 18.97 -19.31 -4.93
CA LEU A 171 18.25 -19.15 -6.20
C LEU A 171 19.10 -19.62 -7.39
N THR A 172 20.39 -19.28 -7.40
CA THR A 172 21.33 -19.73 -8.44
C THR A 172 21.44 -21.26 -8.47
N GLY A 173 21.53 -21.90 -7.30
CA GLY A 173 21.52 -23.35 -7.17
C GLY A 173 20.23 -23.97 -7.70
N ALA A 174 19.07 -23.41 -7.34
CA ALA A 174 17.77 -23.86 -7.83
C ALA A 174 17.64 -23.73 -9.36
N LEU A 175 18.12 -22.62 -9.94
CA LEU A 175 18.11 -22.40 -11.38
C LEU A 175 18.91 -23.47 -12.13
N HIS A 176 20.03 -23.93 -11.59
CA HIS A 176 20.83 -25.01 -12.21
C HIS A 176 20.10 -26.36 -12.28
N TYR A 177 19.09 -26.58 -11.44
CA TYR A 177 18.25 -27.79 -11.49
C TYR A 177 17.04 -27.64 -12.43
N ILE A 178 16.66 -26.40 -12.77
CA ILE A 178 15.46 -26.11 -13.57
C ILE A 178 15.81 -25.85 -15.05
N LEU A 179 16.95 -25.20 -15.31
CA LEU A 179 17.47 -24.87 -16.64
C LEU A 179 18.62 -25.79 -17.03
#